data_AF-A0A6M2DA46-F1
#
_entry.id   AF-A0A6M2DA46-F1
#
_cell.length_a   1.000
_cell.length_b   1.000
_cell.length_c   1.000
_cell.angle_alpha   90.00
_cell.angle_beta   90.00
_cell.angle_gamma   90.00
#
_symmetry.space_group_name_H-M   'P 1'
#
loop_
_entity.id
_entity.type
_entity.pdbx_description
1 polymer ?
#
loop_
_entity_poly.entity_id
_entity_poly.type
_entity_poly.pdbx_seq_one_letter_code
_entity_poly.pdbx_strand_id
1 'polypeptide(L)'
;MQTALFVALPAAAPSFLFCGYFVQVRHLHPAFAWITYTSHVYHAHQGILYAIYGHGREELDCDEDSFCFLSDPREILAKLDAEHAYLSVKFAILLGMDFLLKVVAFFVLKWRLRRKR
;
A
#
# COMPACT_ATOMS: atom_id res chain seq x y z
N MET A 1 -12.83 -23.44 -7.52
CA MET A 1 -13.02 -22.00 -7.25
C MET A 1 -13.19 -21.70 -5.77
N GLN A 2 -14.01 -22.46 -5.04
CA GLN A 2 -14.22 -22.26 -3.59
C GLN A 2 -12.92 -22.20 -2.77
N THR A 3 -11.95 -23.09 -3.03
CA THR A 3 -10.65 -23.11 -2.32
C THR A 3 -9.82 -21.84 -2.51
N ALA A 4 -9.93 -21.16 -3.65
CA ALA A 4 -9.22 -19.91 -3.90
C ALA A 4 -9.81 -18.76 -3.05
N LEU A 5 -11.13 -18.69 -2.96
CA LEU A 5 -11.84 -17.72 -2.11
C LEU A 5 -11.51 -17.89 -0.64
N PHE A 6 -11.46 -19.14 -0.15
CA PHE A 6 -11.09 -19.44 1.24
C PHE A 6 -9.68 -18.98 1.62
N VAL A 7 -8.75 -18.92 0.67
CA VAL A 7 -7.35 -18.50 0.92
C VAL A 7 -7.16 -17.01 0.65
N ALA A 8 -7.85 -16.45 -0.35
CA ALA A 8 -7.69 -15.05 -0.73
C ALA A 8 -8.19 -14.10 0.36
N LEU A 9 -9.34 -14.37 0.98
CA LEU A 9 -9.94 -13.48 1.97
C LEU A 9 -9.06 -13.32 3.23
N PRO A 10 -8.56 -14.42 3.85
CA PRO A 10 -7.68 -14.31 5.00
C PRO A 10 -6.31 -13.71 4.66
N ALA A 11 -5.84 -13.80 3.41
CA ALA A 11 -4.59 -13.17 2.98
C ALA A 11 -4.75 -11.66 2.71
N ALA A 12 -5.91 -11.24 2.21
CA ALA A 12 -6.20 -9.84 1.93
C ALA A 12 -6.44 -9.02 3.21
N ALA A 13 -7.09 -9.61 4.22
CA ALA A 13 -7.40 -8.95 5.49
C ALA A 13 -6.18 -8.30 6.19
N PRO A 14 -5.06 -9.01 6.44
CA PRO A 14 -3.89 -8.40 7.05
C PRO A 14 -3.25 -7.36 6.13
N SER A 15 -3.23 -7.61 4.81
CA SER A 15 -2.68 -6.66 3.84
C SER A 15 -3.40 -5.30 3.86
N PHE A 16 -4.71 -5.32 4.12
CA PHE A 16 -5.53 -4.13 4.26
C PHE A 16 -5.34 -3.43 5.62
N LEU A 17 -5.27 -4.18 6.73
CA LEU A 17 -5.00 -3.61 8.06
C LEU A 17 -3.64 -2.91 8.11
N PHE A 18 -2.63 -3.50 7.47
CA PHE A 18 -1.26 -3.00 7.42
C PHE A 18 -1.00 -2.11 6.19
N CYS A 19 -2.01 -1.42 5.67
CA CYS A 19 -1.86 -0.52 4.52
C CYS A 19 -1.24 0.85 4.86
N GLY A 20 -0.96 1.14 6.13
CA GLY A 20 -0.43 2.43 6.57
C GLY A 20 -1.49 3.46 6.93
N TYR A 21 -2.77 3.23 6.61
CA TYR A 21 -3.89 4.06 7.09
C TYR A 21 -4.36 3.65 8.49
N PHE A 22 -4.78 2.39 8.67
CA PHE A 22 -5.25 1.88 9.96
C PHE A 22 -4.11 1.68 10.96
N VAL A 23 -3.03 1.05 10.50
CA VAL A 23 -1.86 0.73 11.31
C VAL A 23 -0.64 1.36 10.67
N GLN A 24 -0.08 2.36 11.34
CA GLN A 24 1.04 3.14 10.85
C GLN A 24 2.37 2.55 11.31
N VAL A 25 3.37 2.57 10.42
CA VAL A 25 4.69 1.97 10.68
C VAL A 25 5.40 2.62 11.87
N ARG A 26 5.18 3.91 12.11
CA ARG A 26 5.76 4.66 13.25
C ARG A 26 5.41 4.11 14.63
N HIS A 27 4.27 3.43 14.78
CA HIS A 27 3.81 2.86 16.04
C HIS A 27 4.14 1.36 16.15
N LEU A 28 4.72 0.76 15.11
CA LEU A 28 5.01 -0.67 15.06
C LEU A 28 6.43 -0.97 15.54
N HIS A 29 6.56 -2.04 16.32
CA HIS A 29 7.86 -2.60 16.62
C HIS A 29 8.53 -3.07 15.31
N PRO A 30 9.87 -2.96 15.16
CA PRO A 30 10.58 -3.31 13.92
C PRO A 30 10.29 -4.73 13.41
N ALA A 31 10.00 -5.66 14.32
CA ALA A 31 9.65 -7.03 14.02
C ALA A 31 8.29 -7.21 13.31
N PHE A 32 7.39 -6.24 13.36
CA PHE A 32 6.11 -6.28 12.61
C PHE A 32 6.12 -5.37 11.38
N ALA A 33 7.07 -4.42 11.31
CA ALA A 33 7.19 -3.47 10.21
C ALA A 33 7.54 -4.12 8.85
N TRP A 34 8.16 -5.30 8.84
CA TRP A 34 8.43 -6.00 7.57
C TRP A 34 7.15 -6.38 6.82
N ILE A 35 6.07 -6.71 7.54
CA ILE A 35 4.78 -7.10 6.95
C ILE A 35 4.20 -5.94 6.14
N THR A 36 4.24 -4.73 6.71
CA THR A 36 3.81 -3.49 6.02
C THR A 36 4.61 -3.26 4.74
N TYR A 37 5.93 -3.44 4.75
CA TYR A 37 6.77 -3.24 3.56
C TYR A 37 6.56 -4.30 2.47
N THR A 38 6.05 -5.48 2.82
CA THR A 38 5.70 -6.52 1.83
C THR A 38 4.30 -6.37 1.25
N SER A 39 3.48 -5.44 1.75
CA SER A 39 2.11 -5.24 1.26
C SER A 39 2.06 -4.33 0.04
N HIS A 40 1.47 -4.81 -1.05
CA HIS A 40 1.20 -3.98 -2.24
C HIS A 40 0.29 -2.79 -1.92
N VAL A 41 -0.68 -2.99 -1.01
CA VAL A 41 -1.67 -1.97 -0.65
C VAL A 41 -0.99 -0.82 0.11
N TYR A 42 0.02 -1.10 0.93
CA TYR A 42 0.80 -0.07 1.63
C TYR A 42 1.52 0.86 0.65
N HIS A 43 2.25 0.30 -0.31
CA HIS A 43 2.96 1.11 -1.31
C HIS A 43 2.00 1.87 -2.24
N ALA A 44 0.86 1.27 -2.57
CA ALA A 44 -0.18 1.93 -3.35
C ALA A 44 -0.77 3.13 -2.59
N HIS A 45 -1.12 2.95 -1.32
CA HIS A 45 -1.68 4.00 -0.47
C HIS A 45 -0.71 5.18 -0.30
N GLN A 46 0.57 4.91 -0.01
CA GLN A 46 1.57 5.97 0.07
C GLN A 46 1.75 6.72 -1.27
N GLY A 47 1.72 6.00 -2.40
CA GLY A 47 1.79 6.61 -3.72
C GLY A 47 0.57 7.48 -4.05
N ILE A 48 -0.63 7.03 -3.70
CA ILE A 48 -1.89 7.77 -3.90
C ILE A 48 -1.89 9.04 -3.05
N LEU A 49 -1.52 8.95 -1.76
CA LEU A 49 -1.45 10.11 -0.89
C LEU A 49 -0.46 11.16 -1.40
N TYR A 50 0.72 10.72 -1.81
CA TYR A 50 1.73 11.62 -2.38
C TYR A 50 1.29 12.21 -3.73
N ALA A 51 0.48 11.49 -4.52
CA ALA A 51 -0.07 12.00 -5.77
C ALA A 51 -1.14 13.08 -5.55
N ILE A 52 -1.98 12.93 -4.52
CA ILE A 52 -3.13 13.83 -4.25
C ILE A 52 -2.72 15.08 -3.45
N TYR A 53 -1.86 14.89 -2.45
CA TYR A 53 -1.52 15.92 -1.47
C TYR A 53 -0.05 16.38 -1.59
N GLY A 54 0.77 15.72 -2.41
CA GLY A 54 2.16 16.12 -2.65
C GLY A 54 2.30 17.25 -3.68
N HIS A 55 3.50 17.37 -4.27
CA HIS A 55 3.82 18.32 -5.35
C HIS A 55 3.55 19.81 -5.06
N GLY A 56 3.53 20.22 -3.79
CA GLY A 56 3.36 21.63 -3.42
C GLY A 56 1.96 22.16 -3.68
N ARG A 57 0.93 21.31 -3.52
CA ARG A 57 -0.48 21.70 -3.59
C ARG A 57 -0.80 22.81 -2.59
N GLU A 58 -1.68 23.72 -3.00
CA GLU A 58 -2.24 24.77 -2.15
C GLU A 58 -3.09 24.20 -1.01
N GLU A 59 -3.33 25.02 0.01
CA GLU A 59 -4.14 24.68 1.18
C GLU A 59 -5.56 24.27 0.75
N LEU A 60 -6.16 23.34 1.51
CA LEU A 60 -7.52 22.88 1.21
C LEU A 60 -8.54 23.95 1.61
N ASP A 61 -9.50 24.21 0.73
CA ASP A 61 -10.63 25.09 1.01
C ASP A 61 -11.48 24.50 2.15
N CYS A 62 -11.58 25.21 3.27
CA CYS A 62 -12.39 24.82 4.41
C CYS A 62 -13.59 25.76 4.54
N ASP A 63 -14.79 25.22 4.81
CA ASP A 63 -15.97 26.04 5.11
C ASP A 63 -15.74 26.86 6.40
N GLU A 64 -15.99 28.17 6.32
CA GLU A 64 -15.74 29.16 7.39
C GLU A 64 -16.47 28.83 8.72
N ASP A 65 -17.54 28.03 8.67
CA ASP A 65 -18.37 27.67 9.82
C ASP A 65 -17.89 26.43 10.59
N SER A 66 -16.79 25.79 10.16
CA SER A 66 -16.28 24.55 10.75
C SER A 66 -14.81 24.62 11.15
N PHE A 67 -14.46 24.08 12.33
CA PHE A 67 -13.07 23.98 12.78
C PHE A 67 -12.27 23.05 11.85
N CYS A 68 -11.39 23.62 11.02
CA CYS A 68 -10.58 22.86 10.06
C CYS A 68 -9.22 22.44 10.67
N PHE A 69 -9.12 21.20 11.16
CA PHE A 69 -7.88 20.63 11.70
C PHE A 69 -6.87 20.18 10.62
N LEU A 70 -7.25 20.24 9.35
CA LEU A 70 -6.56 19.56 8.26
C LEU A 70 -6.51 20.40 6.96
N SER A 71 -6.25 21.71 7.12
CA SER A 71 -6.10 22.64 5.98
C SER A 71 -4.81 22.36 5.19
N ASP A 72 -3.73 22.04 5.89
CA ASP A 72 -2.40 21.97 5.33
C ASP A 72 -2.09 20.57 4.77
N PRO A 73 -1.90 20.38 3.45
CA PRO A 73 -1.67 19.07 2.85
C PRO A 73 -0.37 18.42 3.36
N ARG A 74 0.60 19.22 3.81
CA ARG A 74 1.86 18.71 4.41
C ARG A 74 1.61 18.01 5.74
N GLU A 75 0.71 18.53 6.57
CA GLU A 75 0.33 17.87 7.81
C GLU A 75 -0.37 16.54 7.55
N ILE A 76 -1.14 16.44 6.47
CA ILE A 76 -1.78 15.19 6.04
C ILE A 76 -0.71 14.16 5.67
N LEU A 77 0.28 14.55 4.87
CA LEU A 77 1.41 13.68 4.50
C LEU A 77 2.20 13.24 5.73
N ALA A 78 2.46 14.14 6.68
CA ALA A 78 3.20 13.82 7.90
C ALA A 78 2.41 12.91 8.84
N LYS A 79 1.10 13.15 9.02
CA LYS A 79 0.23 12.29 9.85
C LYS A 79 0.10 10.89 9.27
N LEU A 80 0.14 10.72 7.95
CA LEU A 80 0.02 9.45 7.25
C LEU A 80 1.37 8.83 6.83
N ASP A 81 2.49 9.42 7.28
CA ASP A 81 3.86 8.92 7.03
C ASP A 81 4.18 8.75 5.52
N ALA A 82 3.67 9.67 4.69
CA ALA A 82 3.82 9.66 3.23
C ALA A 82 4.66 10.83 2.70
N GLU A 83 5.31 11.60 3.59
CA GLU A 83 6.05 12.83 3.26
C GLU A 83 7.19 12.62 2.23
N HIS A 84 7.89 11.49 2.30
CA HIS A 84 9.05 11.19 1.44
C HIS A 84 8.77 10.08 0.40
N ALA A 85 7.51 9.86 0.05
CA ALA A 85 7.13 8.82 -0.90
C ALA A 85 7.31 9.30 -2.35
N TYR A 86 8.51 9.13 -2.93
CA TYR A 86 8.70 9.39 -4.36
C TYR A 86 7.79 8.48 -5.21
N LEU A 87 6.91 9.11 -5.99
CA LEU A 87 5.91 8.41 -6.80
C LEU A 87 6.54 7.43 -7.79
N SER A 88 7.67 7.81 -8.41
CA SER A 88 8.44 6.95 -9.32
C SER A 88 8.96 5.68 -8.64
N VAL A 89 9.48 5.80 -7.42
CA VAL A 89 10.02 4.68 -6.64
C VAL A 89 8.88 3.73 -6.23
N LYS A 90 7.77 4.27 -5.71
CA LYS A 90 6.61 3.46 -5.33
C LYS A 90 6.01 2.72 -6.51
N PHE A 91 5.91 3.39 -7.66
CA PHE A 91 5.43 2.76 -8.89
C PHE A 91 6.36 1.63 -9.37
N ALA A 92 7.67 1.84 -9.34
CA ALA A 92 8.66 0.83 -9.69
C ALA A 92 8.58 -0.41 -8.76
N ILE A 93 8.39 -0.21 -7.46
CA ILE A 93 8.22 -1.31 -6.49
C ILE A 93 6.95 -2.11 -6.79
N LEU A 94 5.82 -1.44 -7.03
CA LEU A 94 4.56 -2.12 -7.36
C LEU A 94 4.69 -2.99 -8.62
N LEU A 95 5.29 -2.43 -9.68
CA LEU A 95 5.55 -3.16 -10.91
C LEU A 95 6.48 -4.35 -10.68
N GLY A 96 7.54 -4.17 -9.89
CA GLY A 96 8.46 -5.25 -9.52
C GLY A 96 7.74 -6.40 -8.82
N MET A 97 6.86 -6.09 -7.86
CA MET A 97 6.11 -7.12 -7.14
C MET A 97 5.04 -7.80 -8.02
N ASP A 98 4.33 -7.06 -8.87
CA ASP A 98 3.36 -7.64 -9.82
C ASP A 98 4.05 -8.59 -10.83
N PHE A 99 5.20 -8.17 -11.35
CA PHE A 99 6.01 -9.01 -12.22
C PHE A 99 6.48 -10.27 -11.50
N LEU A 100 6.97 -10.15 -10.27
CA LEU A 100 7.38 -11.29 -9.45
C LEU A 100 6.22 -12.27 -9.24
N LEU A 101 5.02 -11.78 -8.93
CA LEU A 101 3.85 -12.63 -8.74
C LEU A 101 3.50 -13.41 -10.02
N LYS A 102 3.56 -12.75 -11.19
CA LYS A 102 3.34 -13.39 -12.49
C LYS A 102 4.40 -14.45 -12.80
N VAL A 103 5.66 -14.18 -12.48
CA VAL A 103 6.76 -15.15 -12.63
C VAL A 103 6.52 -16.37 -11.73
N VAL A 104 6.19 -16.16 -10.45
CA VAL A 104 5.89 -17.26 -9.52
C VAL A 104 4.68 -18.07 -10.01
N ALA A 105 3.61 -17.40 -10.43
CA ALA A 105 2.42 -18.07 -10.97
C ALA A 105 2.75 -18.90 -12.22
N PHE A 106 3.59 -18.37 -13.12
CA PHE A 106 4.08 -19.10 -14.29
C PHE A 106 4.90 -20.34 -13.90
N PHE A 107 5.82 -20.22 -12.93
CA PHE A 107 6.61 -21.36 -12.44
C PHE A 107 5.73 -22.42 -11.76
N VAL A 108 4.77 -22.01 -10.93
CA VAL A 108 3.83 -22.92 -10.27
C VAL A 108 2.98 -23.65 -11.31
N LEU A 109 2.48 -22.95 -12.33
CA LEU A 109 1.72 -23.55 -13.41
C LEU A 109 2.57 -24.53 -14.22
N LYS A 110 3.80 -24.14 -14.56
CA LYS A 110 4.76 -24.99 -15.30
C LYS A 110 5.12 -26.25 -14.49
N TRP A 111 5.33 -26.14 -13.19
CA TRP A 111 5.56 -27.29 -12.30
C TRP A 111 4.33 -28.19 -12.29
N ARG A 112 3.13 -27.64 -12.04
CA ARG A 112 1.87 -28.38 -12.05
C ARG A 112 1.67 -29.15 -13.36
N LEU A 113 1.95 -28.55 -14.52
CA LEU A 113 1.85 -29.20 -15.82
C LEU A 113 2.87 -30.33 -16.01
N ARG A 114 4.13 -30.13 -15.58
CA ARG A 114 5.16 -31.18 -15.65
C ARG A 114 4.88 -32.37 -14.73
N ARG A 115 4.25 -32.14 -13.58
CA ARG A 115 3.92 -33.19 -12.58
C ARG A 115 2.69 -34.02 -12.93
N LYS A 116 1.86 -33.53 -13.87
CA LYS A 116 0.65 -34.20 -14.34
C LYS A 116 0.88 -35.06 -15.60
N ARG A 117 2.10 -35.02 -16.15
CA ARG A 117 2.60 -35.90 -17.19
C ARG A 117 3.41 -37.01 -16.54
#